data_AF-A0ABD5XNH9-F1
#
_entry.id   AF-A0ABD5XNH9-F1
#
_cell.length_a   1.000
_cell.length_b   1.000
_cell.length_c   1.000
_cell.angle_alpha   90.00
_cell.angle_beta   90.00
_cell.angle_gamma   90.00
#
_symmetry.space_group_name_H-M   'P 1'
#
loop_
_entity.id
_entity.type
_entity.pdbx_description
1 polymer ?
#
loop_
_entity_poly.entity_id
_entity_poly.type
_entity_poly.pdbx_seq_one_letter_code
_entity_poly.pdbx_strand_id
1 'polypeptide(L)'
;MADDAGPVRRNALIALAKLDAVAPDRLRERLKRDRHPPVREYAAEWLGERPGDAETTVRVLAAVLARDGEAFVRANAASSLGEIGSDRAVEALETQGLGDRSDDVQRAAKRALATARGEDPDEIDLGDPPAPGGGPDTPAESPASGAPRSAVGRGPPSGGRGGSGPIGRGTASPPSTATRRTDRDGGDRR
;
A
#
# COMPACT_ATOMS: atom_id res chain seq x y z
N MET A 1 -24.32 -3.78 -6.50
CA MET A 1 -24.46 -2.62 -5.60
C MET A 1 -23.36 -2.67 -4.54
N ALA A 2 -22.12 -2.39 -4.92
CA ALA A 2 -20.95 -2.56 -4.03
C ALA A 2 -20.05 -1.32 -3.93
N ASP A 3 -20.45 -0.18 -4.50
CA ASP A 3 -19.54 0.96 -4.69
C ASP A 3 -19.73 2.17 -3.74
N ASP A 4 -20.86 2.36 -3.06
CA ASP A 4 -21.14 3.68 -2.44
C ASP A 4 -20.81 3.84 -0.93
N ALA A 5 -19.92 3.06 -0.34
CA ALA A 5 -19.78 3.10 1.12
C ALA A 5 -18.36 3.14 1.69
N GLY A 6 -17.32 3.50 0.92
CA GLY A 6 -15.99 3.74 1.49
C GLY A 6 -15.99 4.87 2.52
N PRO A 7 -16.38 6.11 2.13
CA PRO A 7 -16.50 7.24 3.05
C PRO A 7 -17.54 7.02 4.15
N VAL A 8 -18.67 6.40 3.82
CA VAL A 8 -19.74 6.10 4.79
C VAL A 8 -19.30 5.07 5.83
N ARG A 9 -18.57 4.01 5.43
CA ARG A 9 -17.99 3.02 6.36
C ARG A 9 -16.93 3.64 7.25
N ARG A 10 -16.04 4.48 6.70
CA ARG A 10 -15.04 5.19 7.49
C ARG A 10 -15.70 6.09 8.52
N ASN A 11 -16.68 6.90 8.12
CA ASN A 11 -17.41 7.80 9.02
C ASN A 11 -18.18 7.04 10.10
N ALA A 12 -18.81 5.91 9.75
CA ALA A 12 -19.46 5.04 10.73
C ALA A 12 -18.45 4.44 11.72
N LEU A 13 -17.28 4.03 11.25
CA LEU A 13 -16.23 3.49 12.12
C LEU A 13 -15.66 4.54 13.06
N ILE A 14 -15.39 5.75 12.55
CA ILE A 14 -14.95 6.91 13.34
C ILE A 14 -16.01 7.28 14.38
N ALA A 15 -17.29 7.31 13.98
CA ALA A 15 -18.38 7.60 14.91
C ALA A 15 -18.47 6.55 16.03
N LEU A 16 -18.37 5.26 15.69
CA LEU A 16 -18.40 4.19 16.68
C LEU A 16 -17.19 4.24 17.63
N ALA A 17 -16.00 4.54 17.11
CA ALA A 17 -14.79 4.66 17.91
C ALA A 17 -14.82 5.90 18.82
N LYS A 18 -15.39 7.02 18.35
CA LYS A 18 -15.65 8.21 19.19
C LYS A 18 -16.67 7.96 20.30
N LEU A 19 -17.54 6.96 20.13
CA LEU A 19 -18.51 6.52 21.14
C LEU A 19 -17.95 5.42 22.05
N ASP A 20 -16.66 5.10 21.94
CA ASP A 20 -15.98 4.00 22.66
C ASP A 20 -16.68 2.63 22.50
N ALA A 21 -17.45 2.48 21.42
CA ALA A 21 -18.30 1.33 21.16
C ALA A 21 -17.62 0.30 20.22
N VAL A 22 -16.32 0.43 19.98
CA VAL A 22 -15.57 -0.41 19.04
C VAL A 22 -14.61 -1.32 19.79
N ALA A 23 -14.86 -2.62 19.70
CA ALA A 23 -13.92 -3.62 20.19
C ALA A 23 -12.65 -3.66 19.31
N PRO A 24 -11.43 -3.71 19.90
CA PRO A 24 -10.17 -3.85 19.16
C PRO A 24 -10.18 -5.01 18.15
N ASP A 25 -10.81 -6.13 18.50
CA ASP A 25 -10.93 -7.30 17.60
C ASP A 25 -11.67 -6.98 16.29
N ARG A 26 -12.69 -6.14 16.37
CA ARG A 26 -13.43 -5.70 15.19
C ARG A 26 -12.56 -4.85 14.28
N LEU A 27 -11.69 -4.00 14.83
CA LEU A 27 -10.77 -3.20 14.02
C LEU A 27 -9.64 -4.05 13.45
N ARG A 28 -9.13 -5.04 14.18
CA ARG A 28 -8.15 -5.99 13.65
C ARG A 28 -8.69 -6.73 12.43
N GLU A 29 -9.96 -7.11 12.46
CA GLU A 29 -10.62 -7.74 11.31
C GLU A 29 -10.76 -6.77 10.12
N ARG A 30 -11.14 -5.51 10.38
CA ARG A 30 -11.26 -4.48 9.33
C ARG A 30 -9.91 -4.16 8.70
N LEU A 31 -8.89 -4.01 9.51
CA LEU A 31 -7.52 -3.79 9.08
C LEU A 31 -7.02 -4.91 8.14
N LYS A 32 -7.41 -6.17 8.38
CA LYS A 32 -6.99 -7.30 7.55
C LYS A 32 -7.73 -7.42 6.21
N ARG A 33 -9.01 -7.03 6.16
CA ARG A 33 -9.91 -7.46 5.08
C ARG A 33 -10.71 -6.35 4.41
N ASP A 34 -10.75 -5.14 4.97
CA ASP A 34 -11.55 -4.07 4.38
C ASP A 34 -10.94 -3.62 3.05
N ARG A 35 -11.77 -3.52 2.02
CA ARG A 35 -11.33 -3.16 0.68
C ARG A 35 -10.93 -1.69 0.58
N HIS A 36 -11.43 -0.83 1.47
CA HIS A 36 -11.17 0.60 1.42
C HIS A 36 -9.94 0.95 2.26
N PRO A 37 -8.87 1.47 1.64
CA PRO A 37 -7.68 1.87 2.37
C PRO A 37 -7.95 2.86 3.52
N PRO A 38 -8.82 3.89 3.37
CA PRO A 38 -9.11 4.81 4.46
C PRO A 38 -9.76 4.16 5.71
N VAL A 39 -10.40 2.99 5.55
CA VAL A 39 -10.94 2.22 6.68
C VAL A 39 -9.83 1.44 7.38
N ARG A 40 -8.89 0.86 6.60
CA ARG A 40 -7.73 0.15 7.13
C ARG A 40 -6.76 1.10 7.84
N GLU A 41 -6.51 2.27 7.25
CA GLU A 41 -5.70 3.35 7.80
C GLU A 41 -6.20 3.75 9.20
N TYR A 42 -7.50 4.04 9.31
CA TYR A 42 -8.12 4.39 10.60
C TYR A 42 -8.04 3.24 11.60
N ALA A 43 -8.23 1.99 11.14
CA ALA A 43 -8.12 0.84 12.00
C ALA A 43 -6.70 0.63 12.54
N ALA A 44 -5.66 0.91 11.73
CA ALA A 44 -4.27 0.84 12.15
C ALA A 44 -3.98 1.90 13.22
N GLU A 45 -4.31 3.17 12.94
CA GLU A 45 -4.14 4.30 13.85
C GLU A 45 -4.79 4.05 15.21
N TRP A 46 -6.09 3.72 15.22
CA TRP A 46 -6.82 3.49 16.45
C TRP A 46 -6.25 2.32 17.27
N LEU A 47 -5.75 1.27 16.61
CA LEU A 47 -5.13 0.13 17.28
C LEU A 47 -3.75 0.45 17.86
N GLY A 48 -3.06 1.48 17.37
CA GLY A 48 -1.84 2.02 18.00
C GLY A 48 -2.17 2.64 19.36
N GLU A 49 -3.17 3.53 19.38
CA GLU A 49 -3.61 4.20 20.62
C GLU A 49 -4.28 3.25 21.61
N ARG A 50 -5.07 2.29 21.11
CA ARG A 50 -5.89 1.36 21.91
C ARG A 50 -5.64 -0.07 21.45
N PRO A 51 -4.47 -0.64 21.76
CA PRO A 51 -4.10 -1.95 21.25
C PRO A 51 -4.93 -3.09 21.85
N GLY A 52 -5.50 -2.92 23.05
CA GLY A 52 -6.12 -4.00 23.80
C GLY A 52 -5.08 -5.09 24.10
N ASP A 53 -5.19 -6.24 23.46
CA ASP A 53 -4.12 -7.24 23.43
C ASP A 53 -2.96 -6.78 22.51
N ALA A 54 -1.94 -6.18 23.12
CA ALA A 54 -0.79 -5.60 22.43
C ALA A 54 -0.02 -6.63 21.58
N GLU A 55 0.17 -7.87 22.05
CA GLU A 55 0.93 -8.86 21.29
C GLU A 55 0.22 -9.22 19.98
N THR A 56 -1.10 -9.45 20.06
CA THR A 56 -1.90 -9.70 18.85
C THR A 56 -1.92 -8.49 17.94
N THR A 57 -2.08 -7.28 18.48
CA THR A 57 -2.10 -6.05 17.68
C THR A 57 -0.78 -5.82 16.95
N VAL A 58 0.36 -5.98 17.62
CA VAL A 58 1.70 -5.86 17.00
C VAL A 58 1.86 -6.86 15.85
N ARG A 59 1.45 -8.13 16.04
CA ARG A 59 1.51 -9.13 14.96
C ARG A 59 0.67 -8.73 13.74
N VAL A 60 -0.50 -8.14 13.97
CA VAL A 60 -1.38 -7.68 12.87
C VAL A 60 -0.79 -6.46 12.17
N LEU A 61 -0.34 -5.46 12.91
CA LEU A 61 0.27 -4.25 12.34
C LEU A 61 1.56 -4.56 11.58
N ALA A 62 2.41 -5.46 12.11
CA ALA A 62 3.61 -5.92 11.41
C ALA A 62 3.28 -6.61 10.07
N ALA A 63 2.21 -7.43 10.03
CA ALA A 63 1.77 -8.06 8.79
C ALA A 63 1.23 -7.03 7.77
N VAL A 64 0.58 -5.96 8.23
CA VAL A 64 0.11 -4.86 7.39
C VAL A 64 1.30 -4.08 6.83
N LEU A 65 2.26 -3.71 7.69
CA LEU A 65 3.49 -3.04 7.28
C LEU A 65 4.26 -3.85 6.22
N ALA A 66 4.27 -5.18 6.31
CA ALA A 66 4.97 -6.01 5.34
C ALA A 66 4.24 -6.20 4.00
N ARG A 67 2.91 -6.07 3.95
CA ARG A 67 2.11 -6.64 2.84
C ARG A 67 0.99 -5.76 2.28
N ASP A 68 0.58 -4.69 2.98
CA ASP A 68 -0.53 -3.88 2.49
C ASP A 68 -0.16 -3.16 1.19
N GLY A 69 -1.09 -3.14 0.24
CA GLY A 69 -0.88 -2.50 -1.05
C GLY A 69 -0.74 -0.98 -0.95
N GLU A 70 -1.40 -0.36 0.04
CA GLU A 70 -1.49 1.09 0.18
C GLU A 70 -0.38 1.65 1.06
N ALA A 71 0.36 2.64 0.56
CA ALA A 71 1.50 3.21 1.28
C ALA A 71 1.09 3.91 2.57
N PHE A 72 -0.02 4.67 2.55
CA PHE A 72 -0.54 5.35 3.74
C PHE A 72 -0.98 4.38 4.84
N VAL A 73 -1.57 3.24 4.48
CA VAL A 73 -1.94 2.20 5.46
C VAL A 73 -0.69 1.60 6.11
N ARG A 74 0.37 1.34 5.32
CA ARG A 74 1.65 0.86 5.85
C ARG A 74 2.33 1.91 6.74
N ALA A 75 2.30 3.18 6.36
CA ALA A 75 2.88 4.27 7.14
C ALA A 75 2.19 4.41 8.51
N ASN A 76 0.85 4.36 8.55
CA ASN A 76 0.12 4.35 9.82
C ASN A 76 0.43 3.11 10.65
N ALA A 77 0.54 1.93 10.02
CA ALA A 77 0.94 0.73 10.75
C ALA A 77 2.34 0.87 11.37
N ALA A 78 3.29 1.52 10.67
CA ALA A 78 4.61 1.83 11.22
C ALA A 78 4.51 2.79 12.41
N SER A 79 3.80 3.91 12.28
CA SER A 79 3.61 4.86 13.38
C SER A 79 3.00 4.19 14.61
N SER A 80 1.93 3.41 14.44
CA SER A 80 1.27 2.70 15.54
C SER A 80 2.13 1.62 16.18
N LEU A 81 3.02 0.96 15.42
CA LEU A 81 4.03 0.07 16.01
C LEU A 81 5.02 0.84 16.89
N GLY A 82 5.43 2.04 16.48
CA GLY A 82 6.28 2.92 17.28
C GLY A 82 5.63 3.34 18.59
N GLU A 83 4.34 3.73 18.55
CA GLU A 83 3.56 4.08 19.74
C GLU A 83 3.44 2.92 20.73
N ILE A 84 3.29 1.68 20.23
CA ILE A 84 3.24 0.50 21.09
C ILE A 84 4.62 0.21 21.72
N GLY A 85 5.71 0.47 21.00
CA GLY A 85 7.08 0.47 21.53
C GLY A 85 7.62 -0.87 22.03
N SER A 86 6.91 -1.99 21.86
CA SER A 86 7.40 -3.31 22.26
C SER A 86 8.60 -3.77 21.43
N ASP A 87 9.45 -4.64 21.95
CA ASP A 87 10.62 -5.18 21.23
C ASP A 87 10.25 -5.76 19.85
N ARG A 88 9.11 -6.47 19.76
CA ARG A 88 8.61 -6.99 18.48
C ARG A 88 8.13 -5.91 17.52
N ALA A 89 7.64 -4.79 18.04
CA ALA A 89 7.25 -3.67 17.20
C ALA A 89 8.49 -2.97 16.63
N VAL A 90 9.53 -2.80 17.45
CA VAL A 90 10.85 -2.29 17.01
C VAL A 90 11.46 -3.21 15.94
N GLU A 91 11.47 -4.53 16.17
CA GLU A 91 11.96 -5.50 15.18
C GLU A 91 11.21 -5.41 13.85
N ALA A 92 9.88 -5.26 13.88
CA ALA A 92 9.08 -5.11 12.68
C ALA A 92 9.41 -3.80 11.92
N LEU A 93 9.64 -2.71 12.64
CA LEU A 93 10.02 -1.42 12.05
C LEU A 93 11.40 -1.47 11.39
N GLU A 94 12.38 -2.10 12.05
CA GLU A 94 13.73 -2.26 11.52
C GLU A 94 13.77 -3.15 10.28
N THR A 95 13.03 -4.27 10.31
CA THR A 95 13.08 -5.27 9.23
C THR A 95 12.18 -4.94 8.04
N GLN A 96 11.02 -4.30 8.27
CA GLN A 96 10.03 -4.03 7.22
C GLN A 96 9.91 -2.54 6.89
N GLY A 97 9.96 -1.67 7.90
CA GLY A 97 9.69 -0.23 7.73
C GLY A 97 10.83 0.52 7.06
N LEU A 98 12.07 0.31 7.52
CA LEU A 98 13.25 1.02 6.99
C LEU A 98 13.58 0.66 5.53
N GLY A 99 13.19 -0.55 5.10
CA GLY A 99 13.37 -1.03 3.73
C GLY A 99 12.11 -0.95 2.87
N ASP A 100 11.06 -0.26 3.32
CA ASP A 100 9.81 -0.17 2.55
C ASP A 100 10.05 0.55 1.22
N ARG A 101 9.30 0.15 0.19
CA ARG A 101 9.34 0.76 -1.14
C ARG A 101 8.84 2.21 -1.23
N SER A 102 8.17 2.71 -0.20
CA SER A 102 7.67 4.08 -0.13
C SER A 102 8.49 4.92 0.85
N ASP A 103 8.97 6.07 0.38
CA ASP A 103 9.70 7.04 1.21
C ASP A 103 8.85 7.52 2.40
N ASP A 104 7.53 7.63 2.23
CA ASP A 104 6.61 8.00 3.33
C ASP A 104 6.62 6.96 4.45
N VAL A 105 6.65 5.67 4.08
CA VAL A 105 6.67 4.57 5.05
C VAL A 105 8.03 4.49 5.73
N GLN A 106 9.12 4.67 4.99
CA GLN A 106 10.47 4.74 5.56
C GLN A 106 10.60 5.89 6.56
N ARG A 107 10.09 7.08 6.22
CA ARG A 107 10.09 8.24 7.12
C ARG A 107 9.25 7.97 8.38
N ALA A 108 8.06 7.40 8.22
CA ALA A 108 7.22 7.00 9.35
C ALA A 108 7.94 5.99 10.25
N ALA A 109 8.59 4.98 9.67
CA ALA A 109 9.34 3.97 10.42
C ALA A 109 10.54 4.55 11.19
N LYS A 110 11.30 5.46 10.58
CA LYS A 110 12.42 6.16 11.25
C LYS A 110 11.92 6.98 12.45
N ARG A 111 10.84 7.75 12.28
CA ARG A 111 10.21 8.50 13.37
C ARG A 111 9.71 7.58 14.48
N ALA A 112 8.99 6.53 14.10
CA ALA A 112 8.45 5.53 15.01
C ALA A 112 9.55 4.85 15.84
N LEU A 113 10.72 4.57 15.24
CA LEU A 113 11.87 4.01 15.95
C LEU A 113 12.46 4.98 16.98
N ALA A 114 12.60 6.27 16.66
CA ALA A 114 13.03 7.25 17.65
C ALA A 114 12.02 7.36 18.80
N THR A 115 10.72 7.46 18.49
CA THR A 115 9.66 7.49 19.51
C THR A 115 9.71 6.26 20.41
N ALA A 116 9.83 5.06 19.83
CA ALA A 116 9.90 3.81 20.60
C ALA A 116 11.15 3.75 21.50
N ARG A 117 12.24 4.41 21.11
CA ARG A 117 13.50 4.49 21.87
C ARG A 117 13.56 5.68 22.83
N GLY A 118 12.54 6.55 22.84
CA GLY A 118 12.50 7.77 23.65
C GLY A 118 13.43 8.88 23.13
N GLU A 119 13.85 8.80 21.87
CA GLU A 119 14.61 9.85 21.17
C GLU A 119 13.63 10.87 20.59
N ASP A 120 14.02 12.15 20.54
CA ASP A 120 13.17 13.21 20.00
C ASP A 120 13.02 13.01 18.47
N PRO A 121 11.80 12.77 17.95
CA PRO A 121 11.58 12.55 16.53
C PRO A 121 11.96 13.74 15.65
N ASP A 122 11.97 14.95 16.23
CA ASP A 122 12.30 16.20 15.54
C ASP A 122 13.81 16.45 15.44
N GLU A 123 14.63 15.74 16.23
CA GLU A 123 16.09 15.73 16.10
C GLU A 123 16.59 14.78 15.00
N ILE A 124 15.72 13.90 14.47
CA ILE A 124 16.08 13.06 13.33
C ILE A 124 16.08 13.92 12.07
N ASP A 125 17.27 14.21 11.53
CA ASP A 125 17.43 14.70 10.16
C ASP A 125 17.00 13.60 9.17
N LEU A 126 15.71 13.62 8.81
CA LEU A 126 15.11 12.69 7.86
C LEU A 126 15.40 13.09 6.40
N GLY A 127 16.14 14.19 6.18
CA GLY A 127 16.18 14.91 4.91
C GLY A 127 14.85 15.59 4.62
N ASP A 128 14.89 16.73 3.93
CA ASP A 128 13.69 17.46 3.51
C ASP A 128 12.70 16.50 2.81
N PRO A 129 11.39 16.53 3.14
CA PRO A 129 10.41 15.77 2.38
C PRO A 129 10.52 16.19 0.92
N PRO A 130 10.55 15.25 -0.06
CA PRO A 130 10.45 15.64 -1.45
C PRO A 130 9.20 16.49 -1.62
N ALA A 131 9.38 17.67 -2.21
CA ALA A 131 8.33 18.69 -2.30
C ALA A 131 7.01 18.07 -2.78
N PRO A 132 5.85 18.44 -2.19
CA PRO A 132 4.57 17.91 -2.62
C PRO A 132 4.24 18.43 -4.02
N GLY A 133 4.59 17.65 -5.06
CA GLY A 133 4.32 18.05 -6.43
C GLY A 133 5.04 17.19 -7.46
N GLY A 134 4.40 16.11 -7.91
CA GLY A 134 4.88 15.29 -9.01
C GLY A 134 3.87 14.23 -9.43
N GLY A 135 2.68 14.65 -9.87
CA GLY A 135 1.80 13.77 -10.66
C GLY A 135 2.48 13.34 -11.97
N PRO A 136 2.02 12.27 -12.63
CA PRO A 136 2.76 11.64 -13.72
C PRO A 136 2.80 12.51 -14.99
N ASP A 137 3.99 12.51 -15.61
CA ASP A 137 4.31 12.85 -16.99
C ASP A 137 4.04 14.28 -17.49
N THR A 138 5.01 15.18 -17.28
CA THR A 138 5.40 16.10 -18.36
C THR A 138 6.78 15.68 -18.89
N PRO A 139 6.93 15.46 -20.21
CA PRO A 139 8.23 15.12 -20.77
C PRO A 139 9.23 16.25 -20.53
N ALA A 140 10.42 15.86 -20.12
CA ALA A 140 11.56 16.71 -19.88
C ALA A 140 11.83 17.65 -21.07
N GLU A 141 11.78 18.96 -20.83
CA GLU A 141 12.61 19.91 -21.57
C GLU A 141 13.78 20.30 -20.68
N SER A 142 14.98 20.00 -21.14
CA SER A 142 16.23 20.58 -20.64
C SER A 142 17.04 21.10 -21.82
N PRO A 143 17.90 22.11 -21.59
CA PRO A 143 17.93 23.31 -22.41
C PRO A 143 19.14 23.38 -23.34
N ALA A 144 18.99 24.06 -24.47
CA ALA A 144 20.11 24.61 -25.26
C ALA A 144 19.64 25.96 -25.85
N SER A 145 20.12 27.09 -25.31
CA SER A 145 21.36 27.76 -25.71
C SER A 145 21.32 28.35 -27.13
N GLY A 146 21.32 29.68 -27.20
CA GLY A 146 22.01 30.46 -28.24
C GLY A 146 21.35 30.54 -29.63
N ALA A 147 20.66 31.65 -29.90
CA ALA A 147 20.61 32.22 -31.24
C ALA A 147 21.99 32.85 -31.58
N PRO A 148 22.44 33.00 -32.86
CA PRO A 148 21.65 33.71 -33.88
C PRO A 148 21.77 33.26 -35.37
N ARG A 149 20.71 33.63 -36.11
CA ARG A 149 20.64 34.18 -37.49
C ARG A 149 21.15 33.41 -38.73
N SER A 150 20.15 33.17 -39.60
CA SER A 150 20.09 33.44 -41.05
C SER A 150 20.80 32.53 -42.08
N ALA A 151 19.95 32.08 -43.02
CA ALA A 151 20.13 31.99 -44.48
C ALA A 151 20.34 30.60 -45.14
N VAL A 152 19.33 30.25 -45.95
CA VAL A 152 19.40 29.70 -47.33
C VAL A 152 20.00 28.31 -47.56
N GLY A 153 19.20 27.41 -48.19
CA GLY A 153 19.73 26.51 -49.24
C GLY A 153 19.21 25.06 -49.28
N ARG A 154 18.18 24.83 -50.11
CA ARG A 154 17.83 23.66 -50.95
C ARG A 154 18.63 22.33 -50.83
N GLY A 155 17.91 21.19 -50.79
CA GLY A 155 18.37 19.87 -51.27
C GLY A 155 17.46 18.68 -50.87
N PRO A 156 17.16 17.67 -51.72
CA PRO A 156 16.00 16.77 -51.60
C PRO A 156 16.31 15.34 -51.03
N PRO A 157 15.30 14.44 -50.87
CA PRO A 157 15.37 13.27 -50.00
C PRO A 157 15.78 11.96 -50.69
N SER A 158 16.39 11.07 -49.91
CA SER A 158 16.59 9.63 -50.19
C SER A 158 16.29 8.90 -48.86
N GLY A 159 15.65 7.75 -48.74
CA GLY A 159 15.30 6.67 -49.67
C GLY A 159 15.58 5.34 -48.93
N GLY A 160 14.58 4.49 -48.74
CA GLY A 160 14.70 3.10 -48.22
C GLY A 160 13.79 2.85 -47.01
N ARG A 161 12.62 2.20 -47.09
CA ARG A 161 12.21 0.83 -47.53
C ARG A 161 12.75 -0.34 -46.68
N GLY A 162 11.79 -1.12 -46.16
CA GLY A 162 11.90 -2.56 -45.78
C GLY A 162 11.92 -2.78 -44.27
N GLY A 163 11.10 -3.62 -43.62
CA GLY A 163 10.03 -4.58 -43.97
C GLY A 163 9.19 -4.81 -42.69
N SER A 164 7.88 -5.09 -42.71
CA SER A 164 7.15 -6.28 -43.18
C SER A 164 7.64 -7.61 -42.59
N GLY A 165 6.95 -8.09 -41.55
CA GLY A 165 6.95 -9.48 -41.09
C GLY A 165 5.93 -9.68 -39.94
N PRO A 166 5.13 -10.77 -39.90
CA PRO A 166 3.74 -10.69 -39.46
C PRO A 166 3.42 -11.37 -38.11
N ILE A 167 2.38 -10.80 -37.50
CA ILE A 167 1.31 -11.40 -36.68
C ILE A 167 1.25 -12.95 -36.60
N GLY A 168 1.53 -13.49 -35.41
CA GLY A 168 1.13 -14.83 -35.00
C GLY A 168 -0.16 -14.80 -34.19
N ARG A 169 -1.29 -15.14 -34.83
CA ARG A 169 -2.56 -15.47 -34.15
C ARG A 169 -2.52 -16.93 -33.70
N GLY A 170 -2.71 -17.18 -32.42
CA GLY A 170 -3.00 -18.49 -31.85
C GLY A 170 -4.36 -18.49 -31.16
N THR A 171 -5.38 -18.87 -31.93
CA THR A 171 -6.69 -19.43 -31.51
C THR A 171 -6.47 -20.69 -30.66
N ALA A 172 -7.33 -21.24 -29.78
CA ALA A 172 -8.70 -21.03 -29.33
C ALA A 172 -8.91 -21.88 -28.04
N SER A 173 -9.79 -21.41 -27.14
CA SER A 173 -10.86 -22.10 -26.36
C SER A 173 -10.94 -23.64 -26.22
N PRO A 174 -11.80 -24.20 -25.32
CA PRO A 174 -12.19 -23.84 -23.93
C PRO A 174 -12.25 -25.14 -23.02
N PRO A 175 -12.94 -25.18 -21.84
CA PRO A 175 -12.68 -26.14 -20.76
C PRO A 175 -13.44 -27.48 -20.90
N SER A 176 -12.91 -28.53 -20.29
CA SER A 176 -13.60 -29.82 -20.11
C SER A 176 -14.21 -29.97 -18.72
N THR A 177 -15.43 -30.49 -18.78
CA THR A 177 -16.49 -30.58 -17.79
C THR A 177 -16.39 -31.83 -16.90
N ALA A 178 -17.20 -31.83 -15.84
CA ALA A 178 -17.93 -32.95 -15.26
C ALA A 178 -17.18 -33.88 -14.29
N THR A 179 -17.53 -33.84 -13.01
CA THR A 179 -18.59 -34.65 -12.36
C THR A 179 -18.10 -36.03 -11.95
N ARG A 180 -17.95 -36.25 -10.64
CA ARG A 180 -18.31 -37.54 -10.04
C ARG A 180 -18.90 -37.33 -8.65
N ARG A 181 -20.22 -37.39 -8.60
CA ARG A 181 -20.97 -37.88 -7.45
C ARG A 181 -20.50 -39.30 -7.16
N THR A 182 -20.25 -39.61 -5.90
CA THR A 182 -20.49 -40.96 -5.38
C THR A 182 -21.28 -40.81 -4.10
N ASP A 183 -22.59 -40.98 -4.25
CA ASP A 183 -23.45 -41.55 -3.22
C ASP A 183 -22.94 -42.96 -2.88
N ARG A 184 -22.85 -43.26 -1.58
CA ARG A 184 -22.87 -44.59 -0.95
C ARG A 184 -23.06 -44.30 0.55
N ASP A 185 -24.25 -44.33 1.12
CA ASP A 185 -25.22 -45.42 1.29
C ASP A 185 -24.68 -46.65 2.06
N GLY A 186 -25.45 -47.07 3.06
CA GLY A 186 -25.20 -48.19 3.98
C GLY A 186 -24.42 -47.75 5.23
N GLY A 187 -24.94 -47.80 6.46
CA GLY A 187 -25.86 -48.75 7.08
C GLY A 187 -25.26 -49.02 8.47
N ASP A 188 -25.98 -48.80 9.57
CA ASP A 188 -26.79 -49.81 10.24
C ASP A 188 -26.12 -50.27 11.57
N ARG A 189 -26.90 -50.26 12.66
CA ARG A 189 -26.68 -50.91 13.99
C ARG A 189 -25.52 -50.34 14.84
N ARG A 190 -25.74 -49.86 16.07
CA ARG A 190 -26.41 -50.49 17.23
C ARG A 190 -26.83 -49.42 18.24
#